data_AF-A0A9D3YAN9-F1
#
_entry.id   AF-A0A9D3YAN9-F1
#
_cell.length_a   1.000
_cell.length_b   1.000
_cell.length_c   1.000
_cell.angle_alpha   90.00
_cell.angle_beta   90.00
_cell.angle_gamma   90.00
#
_symmetry.space_group_name_H-M   'P 1'
#
loop_
_entity.id
_entity.type
_entity.pdbx_description
1 polymer ?
#
loop_
_entity_poly.entity_id
_entity_poly.type
_entity_poly.pdbx_seq_one_letter_code
_entity_poly.pdbx_strand_id
1 'polypeptide(L)'
;MAQAISKRELRCIRRERIREEILKEEQELKERRIKERIERELRSELSDEQDSIVSNMNTIDDYLQEESINGVEHILMNEKSTDCFETQLNGNTPDSLRYLDEHMRKLDVTLRELKYEDRKREDKTYVSSADHIHTRIRDNSSIVADRNSGIEERLSNRVVDTRLSRNETGSAHKYELKEDIRRVQNEYAEIRSQSEKYEIKNCQLMKSREDEERSHRMMLEQRLVLENEFERKRQAEKELLRNIEQLELQERALLQQRSRNELLDREIAVRRMKDDDMNRRLEVLKQKERVLKDKVQQKNDNYMIREVTTNDQIKLSTRIPTLPSFDGKNFEEWKLEAVCMMRTGLYSDYAVSQAIRNSLKGDTRRILLIIKPSESAEELIAKMTENFGEVKSGERIVQDFYSAKQNETESCSAWGIRLEALFQQAVNKGEIEERKRDNKLKERFWRGLNSEQLKSATRVSYESNDSFEKLKRKTRLEEEENNPVNATGNTLVNQQRMID
;
A
#
# COMPACT_ATOMS: atom_id res chain seq x y z
N MET A 1 30.37 -51.99 -2.02
CA MET A 1 30.44 -50.52 -2.25
C MET A 1 29.20 -49.94 -2.91
N ALA A 2 28.68 -50.50 -4.02
CA ALA A 2 27.48 -49.98 -4.71
C ALA A 2 26.24 -49.82 -3.81
N GLN A 3 25.97 -50.78 -2.92
CA GLN A 3 24.87 -50.68 -1.94
C GLN A 3 25.08 -49.60 -0.86
N ALA A 4 26.33 -49.23 -0.56
CA ALA A 4 26.64 -48.20 0.43
C ALA A 4 26.49 -46.79 -0.16
N ILE A 5 26.80 -46.63 -1.46
CA ILE A 5 26.59 -45.38 -2.21
C ILE A 5 25.09 -45.08 -2.32
N SER A 6 24.27 -46.08 -2.68
CA SER A 6 22.82 -45.96 -2.77
C SER A 6 22.15 -45.55 -1.43
N LYS A 7 22.62 -46.08 -0.28
CA LYS A 7 22.12 -45.66 1.05
C LYS A 7 22.52 -44.23 1.44
N ARG A 8 23.57 -43.65 0.86
CA ARG A 8 23.98 -42.26 1.13
C ARG A 8 23.14 -41.30 0.29
N GLU A 9 22.88 -41.64 -0.97
CA GLU A 9 22.02 -40.87 -1.87
C GLU A 9 20.57 -40.82 -1.36
N LEU A 10 20.00 -41.96 -0.92
CA LEU A 10 18.66 -41.99 -0.32
C LEU A 10 18.55 -41.14 0.94
N ARG A 11 19.62 -41.08 1.76
CA ARG A 11 19.66 -40.20 2.94
C ARG A 11 19.75 -38.73 2.57
N CYS A 12 20.42 -38.40 1.46
CA CYS A 12 20.47 -37.04 0.93
C CYS A 12 19.10 -36.60 0.43
N ILE A 13 18.46 -37.41 -0.41
CA ILE A 13 17.11 -37.14 -0.95
C ILE A 13 16.08 -36.99 0.17
N ARG A 14 16.13 -37.85 1.20
CA ARG A 14 15.23 -37.75 2.35
C ARG A 14 15.43 -36.46 3.14
N ARG A 15 16.68 -36.00 3.32
CA ARG A 15 16.96 -34.74 4.01
C ARG A 15 16.46 -33.54 3.21
N GLU A 16 16.59 -33.58 1.89
CA GLU A 16 16.12 -32.48 1.04
C GLU A 16 14.60 -32.39 1.02
N ARG A 17 13.88 -33.53 0.94
CA ARG A 17 12.42 -33.54 1.08
C ARG A 17 11.94 -32.99 2.43
N ILE A 18 12.62 -33.33 3.54
CA ILE A 18 12.28 -32.79 4.87
C ILE A 18 12.51 -31.28 4.92
N ARG A 19 13.58 -30.78 4.27
CA ARG A 19 13.82 -29.33 4.18
C ARG A 19 12.73 -28.62 3.39
N GLU A 20 12.30 -29.19 2.27
CA GLU A 20 11.20 -28.65 1.46
C GLU A 20 9.87 -28.62 2.24
N GLU A 21 9.57 -29.67 3.01
CA GLU A 21 8.38 -29.72 3.89
C GLU A 21 8.44 -28.64 4.97
N ILE A 22 9.58 -28.48 5.65
CA ILE A 22 9.76 -27.42 6.67
C ILE A 22 9.59 -26.03 6.04
N LEU A 23 10.17 -25.80 4.87
CA LEU A 23 10.07 -24.50 4.19
C LEU A 23 8.62 -24.17 3.82
N LYS A 24 7.85 -25.18 3.41
CA LYS A 24 6.43 -25.06 3.09
C LYS A 24 5.61 -24.75 4.35
N GLU A 25 5.84 -25.46 5.45
CA GLU A 25 5.16 -25.19 6.74
C GLU A 25 5.47 -23.79 7.27
N GLU A 26 6.72 -23.33 7.16
CA GLU A 26 7.10 -21.96 7.54
C GLU A 26 6.38 -20.89 6.70
N GLN A 27 6.18 -21.16 5.41
CA GLN A 27 5.46 -20.24 4.53
C GLN A 27 3.97 -20.20 4.87
N GLU A 28 3.33 -21.35 5.08
CA GLU A 28 1.92 -21.44 5.52
C GLU A 28 1.70 -20.76 6.89
N LEU A 29 2.67 -20.87 7.81
CA LEU A 29 2.63 -20.18 9.10
C LEU A 29 2.73 -18.66 8.94
N LYS A 30 3.57 -18.16 8.03
CA LYS A 30 3.69 -16.73 7.73
C LYS A 30 2.39 -16.18 7.15
N GLU A 31 1.79 -16.89 6.19
CA GLU A 31 0.51 -16.52 5.60
C GLU A 31 -0.61 -16.49 6.66
N ARG A 32 -0.66 -17.49 7.55
CA ARG A 32 -1.61 -17.51 8.67
C ARG A 32 -1.43 -16.32 9.60
N ARG A 33 -0.20 -15.95 9.96
CA ARG A 33 0.09 -14.78 10.82
C ARG A 33 -0.30 -13.46 10.17
N ILE A 34 -0.11 -13.32 8.85
CA ILE A 34 -0.55 -12.13 8.11
C ILE A 34 -2.07 -12.05 8.11
N LYS A 35 -2.76 -13.16 7.84
CA LYS A 35 -4.22 -13.22 7.87
C LYS A 35 -4.78 -12.86 9.25
N GLU A 36 -4.24 -13.43 10.32
CA GLU A 36 -4.63 -13.10 11.70
C GLU A 36 -4.35 -11.65 12.09
N ARG A 37 -3.33 -11.02 11.50
CA ARG A 37 -3.05 -9.59 11.71
C ARG A 37 -4.11 -8.72 11.02
N ILE A 38 -4.41 -9.00 9.75
CA ILE A 38 -5.43 -8.28 8.98
C ILE A 38 -6.80 -8.43 9.64
N GLU A 39 -7.16 -9.64 10.08
CA GLU A 39 -8.43 -9.87 10.79
C GLU A 39 -8.51 -9.10 12.12
N ARG A 40 -7.40 -8.90 12.82
CA ARG A 40 -7.35 -8.08 14.04
C ARG A 40 -7.49 -6.59 13.74
N GLU A 41 -6.82 -6.09 12.70
CA GLU A 41 -6.93 -4.69 12.26
C GLU A 41 -8.36 -4.39 11.79
N LEU A 42 -8.97 -5.24 10.96
CA LEU A 42 -10.38 -5.10 10.55
C LEU A 42 -11.36 -5.15 11.72
N ARG A 43 -11.11 -6.02 12.72
CA ARG A 43 -11.96 -6.07 13.93
C ARG A 43 -11.83 -4.81 14.78
N SER A 44 -10.65 -4.19 14.86
CA SER A 44 -10.50 -2.94 15.62
C SER A 44 -11.20 -1.79 14.90
N GLU A 45 -11.04 -1.67 13.59
CA GLU A 45 -11.73 -0.65 12.79
C GLU A 45 -13.25 -0.78 12.88
N LEU A 46 -13.79 -2.00 12.79
CA LEU A 46 -15.23 -2.26 12.99
C LEU A 46 -15.71 -1.93 14.41
N SER A 47 -14.89 -2.19 15.43
CA SER A 47 -15.23 -1.85 16.82
C SER A 47 -15.29 -0.34 17.02
N ASP A 48 -14.31 0.39 16.49
CA ASP A 48 -14.26 1.86 16.60
C ASP A 48 -15.44 2.50 15.85
N GLU A 49 -15.83 1.97 14.68
CA GLU A 49 -17.02 2.41 13.96
C GLU A 49 -18.32 2.07 14.72
N GLN A 50 -18.42 0.88 15.31
CA GLN A 50 -19.59 0.50 16.12
C GLN A 50 -19.74 1.40 17.35
N ASP A 51 -18.67 1.68 18.06
CA ASP A 51 -18.67 2.58 19.22
C ASP A 51 -19.04 4.01 18.82
N SER A 52 -18.56 4.48 17.65
CA SER A 52 -18.98 5.78 17.09
C SER A 52 -20.47 5.81 16.75
N ILE A 53 -21.02 4.74 16.17
CA ILE A 53 -22.45 4.65 15.85
C ILE A 53 -23.28 4.64 17.14
N VAL A 54 -22.91 3.84 18.13
CA VAL A 54 -23.63 3.79 19.43
C VAL A 54 -23.56 5.14 20.14
N SER A 55 -22.41 5.81 20.13
CA SER A 55 -22.30 7.17 20.69
C SER A 55 -23.23 8.16 19.98
N ASN A 56 -23.33 8.10 18.66
CA ASN A 56 -24.23 8.95 17.88
C ASN A 56 -25.70 8.61 18.16
N MET A 57 -26.05 7.32 18.29
CA MET A 57 -27.42 6.90 18.64
C MET A 57 -27.82 7.36 20.04
N ASN A 58 -26.94 7.24 21.04
CA ASN A 58 -27.21 7.75 22.39
C ASN A 58 -27.41 9.28 22.39
N THR A 59 -26.64 10.00 21.57
CA THR A 59 -26.83 11.46 21.42
C THR A 59 -28.21 11.78 20.84
N ILE A 60 -28.65 11.00 19.84
CA ILE A 60 -29.99 11.16 19.25
C ILE A 60 -31.08 10.81 20.27
N ASP A 61 -30.92 9.74 21.05
CA ASP A 61 -31.87 9.35 22.10
C ASP A 61 -31.96 10.40 23.21
N ASP A 62 -30.84 11.03 23.61
CA ASP A 62 -30.84 12.15 24.57
C ASP A 62 -31.63 13.35 24.01
N TYR A 63 -31.45 13.69 22.74
CA TYR A 63 -32.24 14.74 22.06
C TYR A 63 -33.74 14.38 21.98
N LEU A 64 -34.07 13.13 21.68
CA LEU A 64 -35.46 12.67 21.61
C LEU A 64 -36.12 12.58 23.00
N GLN A 65 -35.37 12.27 24.06
CA GLN A 65 -35.86 12.30 25.43
C GLN A 65 -36.11 13.73 25.92
N GLU A 66 -35.27 14.70 25.55
CA GLU A 66 -35.53 16.12 25.85
C GLU A 66 -36.79 16.65 25.14
N GLU A 67 -37.08 16.19 23.91
CA GLU A 67 -38.32 16.54 23.21
C GLU A 67 -39.56 15.76 23.72
N SER A 68 -39.40 14.50 24.13
CA SER A 68 -40.49 13.65 24.63
C SER A 68 -41.02 14.07 26.00
N ILE A 69 -40.28 14.83 26.81
CA ILE A 69 -40.74 15.28 28.13
C ILE A 69 -41.85 16.36 28.02
N ASN A 70 -42.08 16.95 26.83
CA ASN A 70 -43.11 17.99 26.65
C ASN A 70 -44.36 17.55 25.87
N GLY A 71 -44.49 16.28 25.53
CA GLY A 71 -45.77 15.79 25.03
C GLY A 71 -45.66 14.44 24.38
N VAL A 72 -46.05 13.39 25.10
CA VAL A 72 -46.87 12.25 24.65
C VAL A 72 -47.14 11.41 25.90
N GLU A 73 -48.06 11.88 26.76
CA GLU A 73 -48.88 10.98 27.59
C GLU A 73 -50.19 10.76 26.83
N HIS A 74 -50.18 9.97 25.77
CA HIS A 74 -51.36 9.24 25.30
C HIS A 74 -50.96 8.41 24.09
N ILE A 75 -51.41 7.14 24.10
CA ILE A 75 -51.26 6.12 23.06
C ILE A 75 -50.02 5.23 23.30
N LEU A 76 -50.22 4.16 24.09
CA LEU A 76 -49.71 2.82 23.78
C LEU A 76 -50.47 1.79 24.64
N MET A 77 -51.52 1.24 24.07
CA MET A 77 -52.18 0.00 24.50
C MET A 77 -52.44 -0.80 23.22
N ASN A 78 -51.46 -1.61 22.81
CA ASN A 78 -51.62 -2.91 22.16
C ASN A 78 -50.32 -3.29 21.49
N GLU A 79 -49.65 -4.30 22.02
CA GLU A 79 -48.98 -5.32 21.19
C GLU A 79 -48.60 -6.51 22.09
N LYS A 80 -49.44 -7.55 22.01
CA LYS A 80 -49.07 -8.92 22.35
C LYS A 80 -49.13 -9.69 21.03
N SER A 81 -47.99 -10.15 20.51
CA SER A 81 -47.87 -11.38 19.71
C SER A 81 -46.56 -11.39 18.92
N THR A 82 -45.47 -11.86 19.54
CA THR A 82 -44.29 -12.37 18.82
C THR A 82 -43.55 -13.42 19.65
N ASP A 83 -44.28 -14.40 20.19
CA ASP A 83 -43.72 -15.69 20.59
C ASP A 83 -44.05 -16.68 19.47
N CYS A 84 -43.10 -16.95 18.55
CA CYS A 84 -43.02 -18.16 17.70
C CYS A 84 -42.02 -17.97 16.55
N PHE A 85 -40.70 -17.83 16.77
CA PHE A 85 -39.75 -17.95 15.64
C PHE A 85 -38.32 -18.39 16.01
N GLU A 86 -38.11 -19.08 17.13
CA GLU A 86 -36.75 -19.35 17.64
C GLU A 86 -36.22 -20.78 17.52
N THR A 87 -36.87 -21.71 16.78
CA THR A 87 -36.49 -23.14 16.85
C THR A 87 -36.06 -23.85 15.56
N GLN A 88 -35.76 -23.17 14.44
CA GLN A 88 -35.44 -23.89 13.18
C GLN A 88 -34.19 -23.48 12.37
N LEU A 89 -33.19 -22.80 12.94
CA LEU A 89 -31.97 -22.43 12.19
C LEU A 89 -30.67 -23.03 12.73
N ASN A 90 -30.63 -24.36 12.94
CA ASN A 90 -29.40 -25.08 13.33
C ASN A 90 -28.88 -26.05 12.25
N GLY A 91 -28.93 -25.66 10.98
CA GLY A 91 -28.36 -26.43 9.88
C GLY A 91 -27.73 -25.55 8.80
N ASN A 92 -26.40 -25.41 8.85
CA ASN A 92 -25.58 -24.78 7.81
C ASN A 92 -25.47 -25.69 6.57
N THR A 93 -26.58 -25.93 5.88
CA THR A 93 -26.56 -26.52 4.54
C THR A 93 -26.64 -25.41 3.48
N PRO A 94 -25.91 -25.52 2.35
CA PRO A 94 -25.93 -24.53 1.27
C PRO A 94 -27.34 -24.21 0.74
N ASP A 95 -28.29 -25.14 0.88
CA ASP A 95 -29.68 -24.94 0.47
C ASP A 95 -30.46 -23.97 1.39
N SER A 96 -30.11 -23.88 2.67
CA SER A 96 -30.73 -22.93 3.61
C SER A 96 -30.34 -21.48 3.29
N LEU A 97 -29.14 -21.25 2.75
CA LEU A 97 -28.71 -19.92 2.32
C LEU A 97 -29.41 -19.47 1.02
N ARG A 98 -29.68 -20.39 0.08
CA ARG A 98 -30.52 -20.06 -1.10
C ARG A 98 -31.96 -19.76 -0.72
N TYR A 99 -32.52 -20.48 0.25
CA TYR A 99 -33.86 -20.22 0.74
C TYR A 99 -33.95 -18.84 1.43
N LEU A 100 -32.94 -18.48 2.21
CA LEU A 100 -32.85 -17.17 2.86
C LEU A 100 -32.71 -16.03 1.84
N ASP A 101 -31.88 -16.18 0.80
CA ASP A 101 -31.72 -15.17 -0.26
C ASP A 101 -33.02 -14.97 -1.07
N GLU A 102 -33.72 -16.05 -1.40
CA GLU A 102 -35.04 -16.01 -2.05
C GLU A 102 -36.09 -15.31 -1.18
N HIS A 103 -36.09 -15.59 0.13
CA HIS A 103 -37.03 -14.98 1.07
C HIS A 103 -36.73 -13.49 1.31
N MET A 104 -35.45 -13.11 1.39
CA MET A 104 -35.03 -11.72 1.50
C MET A 104 -35.41 -10.91 0.26
N ARG A 105 -35.32 -11.48 -0.96
CA ARG A 105 -35.81 -10.81 -2.18
C ARG A 105 -37.33 -10.59 -2.18
N LYS A 106 -38.12 -11.55 -1.68
CA LYS A 106 -39.57 -11.40 -1.57
C LYS A 106 -39.97 -10.33 -0.53
N LEU A 107 -39.25 -10.26 0.59
CA LEU A 107 -39.39 -9.20 1.58
C LEU A 107 -39.04 -7.82 1.01
N ASP A 108 -38.00 -7.72 0.20
CA ASP A 108 -37.59 -6.44 -0.38
C ASP A 108 -38.60 -5.94 -1.44
N VAL A 109 -39.20 -6.83 -2.23
CA VAL A 109 -40.29 -6.47 -3.15
C VAL A 109 -41.54 -5.99 -2.39
N THR A 110 -41.95 -6.72 -1.36
CA THR A 110 -43.13 -6.35 -0.56
C THR A 110 -42.93 -5.04 0.22
N LEU A 111 -41.73 -4.79 0.74
CA LEU A 111 -41.38 -3.50 1.36
C LEU A 111 -41.43 -2.33 0.38
N ARG A 112 -41.04 -2.54 -0.88
CA ARG A 112 -41.16 -1.49 -1.91
C ARG A 112 -42.61 -1.22 -2.28
N GLU A 113 -43.44 -2.25 -2.39
CA GLU A 113 -44.88 -2.11 -2.65
C GLU A 113 -45.59 -1.38 -1.50
N LEU A 114 -45.26 -1.72 -0.24
CA LEU A 114 -45.79 -1.02 0.93
C LEU A 114 -45.36 0.45 0.96
N LYS A 115 -44.08 0.74 0.72
CA LYS A 115 -43.58 2.14 0.65
C LYS A 115 -44.22 2.95 -0.49
N TYR A 116 -44.61 2.30 -1.59
CA TYR A 116 -45.30 2.95 -2.69
C TYR A 116 -46.76 3.28 -2.32
N GLU A 117 -47.46 2.35 -1.67
CA GLU A 117 -48.82 2.58 -1.20
C GLU A 117 -48.90 3.57 -0.02
N ASP A 118 -47.88 3.62 0.85
CA ASP A 118 -47.79 4.64 1.92
C ASP A 118 -47.60 6.04 1.34
N ARG A 119 -46.72 6.24 0.36
CA ARG A 119 -46.60 7.55 -0.35
C ARG A 119 -47.91 7.96 -1.02
N LYS A 120 -48.62 6.99 -1.61
CA LYS A 120 -49.92 7.23 -2.26
C LYS A 120 -51.02 7.56 -1.25
N ARG A 121 -50.92 7.06 -0.02
CA ARG A 121 -51.82 7.43 1.09
C ARG A 121 -51.49 8.80 1.64
N GLU A 122 -50.21 9.11 1.85
CA GLU A 122 -49.72 10.42 2.30
C GLU A 122 -50.13 11.54 1.34
N ASP A 123 -49.99 11.35 0.03
CA ASP A 123 -50.44 12.33 -0.97
C ASP A 123 -51.97 12.55 -0.94
N LYS A 124 -52.76 11.51 -0.62
CA LYS A 124 -54.22 11.63 -0.51
C LYS A 124 -54.68 12.30 0.80
N THR A 125 -54.03 12.00 1.92
CA THR A 125 -54.35 12.63 3.21
C THR A 125 -53.90 14.09 3.25
N TYR A 126 -52.77 14.44 2.61
CA TYR A 126 -52.29 15.82 2.56
C TYR A 126 -53.23 16.72 1.72
N VAL A 127 -53.68 16.25 0.56
CA VAL A 127 -54.66 16.96 -0.28
C VAL A 127 -56.02 17.09 0.44
N SER A 128 -56.50 16.03 1.09
CA SER A 128 -57.78 16.07 1.82
C SER A 128 -57.74 16.96 3.07
N SER A 129 -56.61 17.05 3.78
CA SER A 129 -56.45 17.92 4.95
C SER A 129 -56.36 19.40 4.55
N ALA A 130 -55.64 19.71 3.47
CA ALA A 130 -55.55 21.07 2.92
C ALA A 130 -56.92 21.60 2.47
N ASP A 131 -57.72 20.78 1.78
CA ASP A 131 -59.08 21.14 1.38
C ASP A 131 -59.99 21.34 2.60
N HIS A 132 -59.87 20.50 3.64
CA HIS A 132 -60.67 20.65 4.86
C HIS A 132 -60.32 21.93 5.65
N ILE A 133 -59.03 22.29 5.70
CA ILE A 133 -58.57 23.53 6.33
C ILE A 133 -59.03 24.76 5.54
N HIS A 134 -58.90 24.75 4.20
CA HIS A 134 -59.39 25.84 3.36
C HIS A 134 -60.91 26.04 3.46
N THR A 135 -61.67 24.94 3.54
CA THR A 135 -63.13 25.01 3.74
C THR A 135 -63.46 25.60 5.10
N ARG A 136 -62.78 25.19 6.18
CA ARG A 136 -62.95 25.76 7.52
C ARG A 136 -62.57 27.25 7.60
N ILE A 137 -61.51 27.68 6.91
CA ILE A 137 -61.11 29.10 6.86
C ILE A 137 -62.18 29.92 6.14
N ARG A 138 -62.73 29.40 5.03
CA ARG A 138 -63.82 30.04 4.28
C ARG A 138 -65.09 30.14 5.13
N ASP A 139 -65.48 29.07 5.81
CA ASP A 139 -66.66 29.03 6.66
C ASP A 139 -66.52 29.97 7.87
N ASN A 140 -65.35 30.00 8.51
CA ASN A 140 -65.07 30.94 9.61
C ASN A 140 -65.05 32.40 9.13
N SER A 141 -64.54 32.67 7.93
CA SER A 141 -64.58 34.01 7.33
C SER A 141 -66.02 34.45 7.03
N SER A 142 -66.88 33.54 6.57
CA SER A 142 -68.31 33.80 6.37
C SER A 142 -69.01 34.09 7.69
N ILE A 143 -68.76 33.31 8.74
CA ILE A 143 -69.37 33.51 10.07
C ILE A 143 -68.95 34.85 10.69
N VAL A 144 -67.70 35.28 10.49
CA VAL A 144 -67.22 36.59 10.96
C VAL A 144 -67.86 37.73 10.14
N ALA A 145 -67.99 37.56 8.82
CA ALA A 145 -68.69 38.53 7.97
C ALA A 145 -70.17 38.69 8.35
N ASP A 146 -70.88 37.58 8.60
CA ASP A 146 -72.28 37.58 9.03
C ASP A 146 -72.49 38.16 10.44
N ARG A 147 -71.53 37.94 11.35
CA ARG A 147 -71.55 38.58 12.68
C ARG A 147 -71.32 40.09 12.57
N ASN A 148 -70.40 40.52 11.72
CA ASN A 148 -70.11 41.94 11.52
C ASN A 148 -71.30 42.66 10.87
N SER A 149 -71.96 42.05 9.87
CA SER A 149 -73.16 42.62 9.25
C SER A 149 -74.32 42.74 10.23
N GLY A 150 -74.53 41.73 11.09
CA GLY A 150 -75.55 41.77 12.14
C GLY A 150 -75.28 42.80 13.25
N ILE A 151 -74.01 43.09 13.55
CA ILE A 151 -73.64 44.16 14.49
C ILE A 151 -73.88 45.53 13.86
N GLU A 152 -73.49 45.73 12.59
CA GLU A 152 -73.75 46.97 11.86
C GLU A 152 -75.26 47.24 11.71
N GLU A 153 -76.07 46.23 11.42
CA GLU A 153 -77.53 46.34 11.33
C GLU A 153 -78.16 46.68 12.70
N ARG A 154 -77.71 46.04 13.79
CA ARG A 154 -78.19 46.36 15.14
C ARG A 154 -77.80 47.77 15.59
N LEU A 155 -76.60 48.23 15.25
CA LEU A 155 -76.16 49.60 15.51
C LEU A 155 -76.95 50.62 14.69
N SER A 156 -77.22 50.31 13.41
CA SER A 156 -78.04 51.14 12.53
C SER A 156 -79.48 51.28 13.04
N ASN A 157 -80.10 50.16 13.44
CA ASN A 157 -81.46 50.15 13.99
C ASN A 157 -81.57 50.89 15.33
N ARG A 158 -80.57 50.77 16.24
CA ARG A 158 -80.52 51.55 17.50
C ARG A 158 -80.39 53.06 17.27
N VAL A 159 -79.66 53.48 16.23
CA VAL A 159 -79.52 54.90 15.84
C VAL A 159 -80.82 55.45 15.23
N VAL A 160 -81.63 54.60 14.60
CA VAL A 160 -82.95 54.99 14.07
C VAL A 160 -83.99 55.12 15.19
N ASP A 161 -84.03 54.19 16.15
CA ASP A 161 -84.96 54.27 17.29
C ASP A 161 -84.70 55.49 18.20
N THR A 162 -83.43 55.87 18.38
CA THR A 162 -83.06 57.08 19.13
C THR A 162 -83.37 58.38 18.38
N ARG A 163 -83.60 58.35 17.06
CA ARG A 163 -84.10 59.51 16.29
C ARG A 163 -85.62 59.70 16.43
N LEU A 164 -86.38 58.65 16.77
CA LEU A 164 -87.84 58.71 16.89
C LEU A 164 -88.35 59.08 18.29
N SER A 165 -87.56 58.90 19.37
CA SER A 165 -87.96 59.35 20.74
C SER A 165 -87.66 60.83 21.04
N ARG A 166 -87.15 61.59 20.05
CA ARG A 166 -86.55 62.93 20.25
C ARG A 166 -87.53 64.08 20.51
N ASN A 167 -88.83 63.81 20.67
CA ASN A 167 -89.82 64.87 20.81
C ASN A 167 -90.26 65.22 22.22
N GLU A 168 -89.99 64.44 23.28
CA GLU A 168 -90.36 64.85 24.64
C GLU A 168 -89.30 64.38 25.67
N THR A 169 -88.84 65.29 26.53
CA THR A 169 -87.80 65.14 27.60
C THR A 169 -86.33 65.44 27.20
N GLY A 170 -86.01 66.72 27.07
CA GLY A 170 -84.64 67.21 26.89
C GLY A 170 -83.87 67.35 28.21
N SER A 171 -83.00 66.40 28.55
CA SER A 171 -81.73 66.60 29.30
C SER A 171 -81.12 65.25 29.71
N ALA A 172 -81.93 64.33 30.26
CA ALA A 172 -81.47 63.01 30.74
C ALA A 172 -81.02 62.08 29.59
N HIS A 173 -81.76 62.05 28.48
CA HIS A 173 -81.46 61.19 27.33
C HIS A 173 -80.14 61.52 26.62
N LYS A 174 -79.62 62.75 26.76
CA LYS A 174 -78.34 63.15 26.15
C LYS A 174 -77.14 62.57 26.91
N TYR A 175 -77.30 62.30 28.21
CA TYR A 175 -76.28 61.63 29.03
C TYR A 175 -76.28 60.13 28.79
N GLU A 176 -77.46 59.49 28.74
CA GLU A 176 -77.58 58.06 28.39
C GLU A 176 -76.99 57.75 27.02
N LEU A 177 -77.32 58.55 26.00
CA LEU A 177 -76.78 58.35 24.64
C LEU A 177 -75.25 58.50 24.60
N LYS A 178 -74.66 59.42 25.37
CA LYS A 178 -73.20 59.56 25.46
C LYS A 178 -72.55 58.35 26.12
N GLU A 179 -73.21 57.79 27.12
CA GLU A 179 -72.68 56.64 27.84
C GLU A 179 -72.81 55.34 27.02
N ASP A 180 -73.89 55.20 26.25
CA ASP A 180 -74.03 54.11 25.28
C ASP A 180 -73.00 54.20 24.15
N ILE A 181 -72.72 55.41 23.63
CA ILE A 181 -71.65 55.62 22.64
C ILE A 181 -70.30 55.22 23.23
N ARG A 182 -69.99 55.60 24.47
CA ARG A 182 -68.75 55.18 25.16
C ARG A 182 -68.68 53.67 25.33
N ARG A 183 -69.78 53.01 25.70
CA ARG A 183 -69.83 51.55 25.85
C ARG A 183 -69.53 50.85 24.53
N VAL A 184 -70.17 51.28 23.43
CA VAL A 184 -69.93 50.74 22.09
C VAL A 184 -68.49 51.01 21.63
N GLN A 185 -67.94 52.20 21.91
CA GLN A 185 -66.54 52.53 21.59
C GLN A 185 -65.56 51.66 22.37
N ASN A 186 -65.83 51.38 23.65
CA ASN A 186 -65.01 50.49 24.47
C ASN A 186 -65.10 49.03 24.01
N GLU A 187 -66.32 48.53 23.72
CA GLU A 187 -66.52 47.19 23.15
C GLU A 187 -65.81 47.05 21.80
N TYR A 188 -65.90 48.06 20.93
CA TYR A 188 -65.20 48.07 19.65
C TYR A 188 -63.68 48.07 19.83
N ALA A 189 -63.15 48.86 20.77
CA ALA A 189 -61.73 48.88 21.10
C ALA A 189 -61.25 47.53 21.65
N GLU A 190 -62.07 46.86 22.47
CA GLU A 190 -61.76 45.53 23.01
C GLU A 190 -61.77 44.46 21.91
N ILE A 191 -62.78 44.44 21.04
CA ILE A 191 -62.86 43.52 19.90
C ILE A 191 -61.66 43.73 18.96
N ARG A 192 -61.29 44.99 18.69
CA ARG A 192 -60.11 45.30 17.87
C ARG A 192 -58.82 44.82 18.52
N SER A 193 -58.63 45.08 19.81
CA SER A 193 -57.46 44.58 20.57
C SER A 193 -57.40 43.04 20.57
N GLN A 194 -58.54 42.36 20.71
CA GLN A 194 -58.59 40.90 20.63
C GLN A 194 -58.25 40.41 19.22
N SER A 195 -58.78 41.04 18.17
CA SER A 195 -58.44 40.74 16.76
C SER A 195 -56.94 40.88 16.49
N GLU A 196 -56.33 41.98 16.92
CA GLU A 196 -54.89 42.23 16.78
C GLU A 196 -54.07 41.15 17.53
N LYS A 197 -54.49 40.72 18.72
CA LYS A 197 -53.85 39.60 19.45
C LYS A 197 -53.97 38.27 18.71
N TYR A 198 -55.11 37.97 18.11
CA TYR A 198 -55.32 36.76 17.31
C TYR A 198 -54.46 36.77 16.04
N GLU A 199 -54.37 37.92 15.35
CA GLU A 199 -53.51 38.07 14.18
C GLU A 199 -52.03 37.85 14.53
N ILE A 200 -51.53 38.46 15.61
CA ILE A 200 -50.16 38.25 16.09
C ILE A 200 -49.91 36.77 16.41
N LYS A 201 -50.84 36.11 17.13
CA LYS A 201 -50.72 34.69 17.47
C LYS A 201 -50.71 33.79 16.22
N ASN A 202 -51.54 34.09 15.22
CA ASN A 202 -51.53 33.36 13.96
C ASN A 202 -50.23 33.58 13.17
N CYS A 203 -49.69 34.80 13.14
CA CYS A 203 -48.38 35.07 12.55
C CYS A 203 -47.26 34.31 13.25
N GLN A 204 -47.30 34.18 14.58
CA GLN A 204 -46.33 33.39 15.34
C GLN A 204 -46.42 31.90 15.03
N LEU A 205 -47.64 31.35 14.95
CA LEU A 205 -47.85 29.94 14.58
C LEU A 205 -47.39 29.64 13.16
N MET A 206 -47.63 30.54 12.21
CA MET A 206 -47.14 30.38 10.83
C MET A 206 -45.62 30.39 10.77
N LYS A 207 -44.95 31.29 11.51
CA LYS A 207 -43.48 31.29 11.59
C LYS A 207 -42.92 30.01 12.21
N SER A 208 -43.52 29.53 13.30
CA SER A 208 -43.12 28.25 13.93
C SER A 208 -43.22 27.08 12.94
N ARG A 209 -44.33 27.03 12.19
CA ARG A 209 -44.54 26.01 11.16
C ARG A 209 -43.53 26.12 10.01
N GLU A 210 -43.22 27.34 9.55
CA GLU A 210 -42.21 27.57 8.52
C GLU A 210 -40.81 27.13 8.98
N ASP A 211 -40.47 27.38 10.24
CA ASP A 211 -39.21 26.95 10.85
C ASP A 211 -39.14 25.42 11.00
N GLU A 212 -40.23 24.75 11.42
CA GLU A 212 -40.34 23.28 11.45
C GLU A 212 -40.20 22.68 10.04
N GLU A 213 -40.90 23.23 9.05
CA GLU A 213 -40.79 22.79 7.65
C GLU A 213 -39.38 23.00 7.10
N ARG A 214 -38.70 24.08 7.51
CA ARG A 214 -37.30 24.33 7.15
C ARG A 214 -36.35 23.34 7.80
N SER A 215 -36.55 23.01 9.08
CA SER A 215 -35.78 22.00 9.79
C SER A 215 -35.96 20.62 9.15
N HIS A 216 -37.20 20.23 8.84
CA HIS A 216 -37.50 18.97 8.17
C HIS A 216 -36.86 18.90 6.77
N ARG A 217 -36.91 19.98 5.97
CA ARG A 217 -36.21 20.06 4.68
C ARG A 217 -34.70 19.87 4.84
N MET A 218 -34.09 20.48 5.83
CA MET A 218 -32.66 20.34 6.12
C MET A 218 -32.31 18.89 6.51
N MET A 219 -33.11 18.22 7.33
CA MET A 219 -32.90 16.82 7.68
C MET A 219 -33.02 15.89 6.46
N LEU A 220 -33.98 16.13 5.57
CA LEU A 220 -34.12 15.38 4.32
C LEU A 220 -32.92 15.58 3.38
N GLU A 221 -32.40 16.80 3.26
CA GLU A 221 -31.19 17.09 2.49
C GLU A 221 -29.97 16.37 3.07
N GLN A 222 -29.78 16.41 4.39
CA GLN A 222 -28.70 15.67 5.06
C GLN A 222 -28.80 14.16 4.82
N ARG A 223 -30.02 13.60 4.92
CA ARG A 223 -30.27 12.18 4.62
C ARG A 223 -29.90 11.83 3.18
N LEU A 224 -30.26 12.67 2.21
CA LEU A 224 -29.93 12.47 0.80
C LEU A 224 -28.41 12.51 0.56
N VAL A 225 -27.69 13.40 1.25
CA VAL A 225 -26.22 13.45 1.19
C VAL A 225 -25.61 12.15 1.70
N LEU A 226 -26.05 11.66 2.86
CA LEU A 226 -25.58 10.39 3.42
C LEU A 226 -25.90 9.19 2.52
N GLU A 227 -27.09 9.14 1.92
CA GLU A 227 -27.48 8.06 1.00
C GLU A 227 -26.59 8.05 -0.26
N ASN A 228 -26.27 9.24 -0.81
CA ASN A 228 -25.34 9.37 -1.93
C ASN A 228 -23.91 8.96 -1.55
N GLU A 229 -23.44 9.32 -0.35
CA GLU A 229 -22.13 8.88 0.15
C GLU A 229 -22.06 7.36 0.32
N PHE A 230 -23.12 6.76 0.85
CA PHE A 230 -23.21 5.31 1.01
C PHE A 230 -23.17 4.59 -0.35
N GLU A 231 -23.90 5.11 -1.34
CA GLU A 231 -23.89 4.51 -2.68
C GLU A 231 -22.53 4.69 -3.38
N ARG A 232 -21.83 5.81 -3.16
CA ARG A 232 -20.42 5.99 -3.62
C ARG A 232 -19.48 4.96 -2.97
N LYS A 233 -19.59 4.74 -1.65
CA LYS A 233 -18.80 3.71 -0.95
C LYS A 233 -19.08 2.31 -1.51
N ARG A 234 -20.36 1.97 -1.73
CA ARG A 234 -20.76 0.68 -2.33
C ARG A 234 -20.23 0.51 -3.76
N GLN A 235 -20.16 1.58 -4.55
CA GLN A 235 -19.57 1.54 -5.89
C GLN A 235 -18.06 1.32 -5.83
N ALA A 236 -17.36 2.02 -4.93
CA ALA A 236 -15.92 1.84 -4.70
C ALA A 236 -15.60 0.41 -4.24
N GLU A 237 -16.42 -0.17 -3.35
CA GLU A 237 -16.28 -1.56 -2.91
C GLU A 237 -16.43 -2.54 -4.09
N LYS A 238 -17.43 -2.36 -4.95
CA LYS A 238 -17.62 -3.17 -6.17
C LYS A 238 -16.46 -3.05 -7.16
N GLU A 239 -15.81 -1.89 -7.23
CA GLU A 239 -14.62 -1.69 -8.06
C GLU A 239 -13.41 -2.40 -7.45
N LEU A 240 -13.23 -2.31 -6.14
CA LEU A 240 -12.16 -2.99 -5.41
C LEU A 240 -12.27 -4.51 -5.56
N LEU A 241 -13.47 -5.08 -5.46
CA LEU A 241 -13.71 -6.52 -5.70
C LEU A 241 -13.34 -6.94 -7.13
N ARG A 242 -13.66 -6.12 -8.15
CA ARG A 242 -13.24 -6.39 -9.53
C ARG A 242 -11.72 -6.35 -9.70
N ASN A 243 -11.04 -5.45 -9.00
CA ASN A 243 -9.59 -5.37 -9.03
C ASN A 243 -8.94 -6.58 -8.35
N ILE A 244 -9.50 -7.06 -7.23
CA ILE A 244 -9.05 -8.30 -6.58
C ILE A 244 -9.19 -9.49 -7.52
N GLU A 245 -10.34 -9.65 -8.17
CA GLU A 245 -10.57 -10.75 -9.12
C GLU A 245 -9.59 -10.73 -10.30
N GLN A 246 -9.28 -9.54 -10.83
CA GLN A 246 -8.26 -9.38 -11.88
C GLN A 246 -6.86 -9.77 -11.39
N LEU A 247 -6.48 -9.39 -10.17
CA LEU A 247 -5.19 -9.75 -9.58
C LEU A 247 -5.06 -11.26 -9.35
N GLU A 248 -6.11 -11.91 -8.86
CA GLU A 248 -6.15 -13.37 -8.71
C GLU A 248 -5.99 -14.09 -10.06
N LEU A 249 -6.62 -13.55 -11.12
CA LEU A 249 -6.48 -14.10 -12.46
C LEU A 249 -5.04 -13.95 -12.98
N GLN A 250 -4.39 -12.81 -12.75
CA GLN A 250 -2.98 -12.58 -13.10
C GLN A 250 -2.05 -13.51 -12.32
N GLU A 251 -2.29 -13.71 -11.03
CA GLU A 251 -1.49 -14.62 -10.20
C GLU A 251 -1.59 -16.07 -10.69
N ARG A 252 -2.82 -16.53 -11.01
CA ARG A 252 -3.03 -17.87 -11.60
C ARG A 252 -2.28 -18.02 -12.93
N ALA A 253 -2.27 -17.00 -13.78
CA ALA A 253 -1.52 -17.02 -15.04
C ALA A 253 -0.01 -17.12 -14.81
N LEU A 254 0.53 -16.37 -13.84
CA LEU A 254 1.95 -16.43 -13.46
C LEU A 254 2.34 -17.81 -12.88
N LEU A 255 1.49 -18.40 -12.05
CA LEU A 255 1.71 -19.75 -11.52
C LEU A 255 1.73 -20.81 -12.64
N GLN A 256 0.82 -20.72 -13.60
CA GLN A 256 0.83 -21.58 -14.79
C GLN A 256 2.11 -21.39 -15.60
N GLN A 257 2.58 -20.15 -15.77
CA GLN A 257 3.83 -19.87 -16.47
C GLN A 257 5.05 -20.44 -15.73
N ARG A 258 5.11 -20.30 -14.40
CA ARG A 258 6.18 -20.89 -13.58
C ARG A 258 6.21 -22.40 -13.71
N SER A 259 5.06 -23.07 -13.59
CA SER A 259 4.94 -24.52 -13.77
C SER A 259 5.42 -24.96 -15.16
N ARG A 260 5.07 -24.20 -16.22
CA ARG A 260 5.57 -24.44 -17.58
C ARG A 260 7.10 -24.32 -17.68
N ASN A 261 7.68 -23.30 -17.05
CA ASN A 261 9.13 -23.10 -17.05
C ASN A 261 9.85 -24.22 -16.28
N GLU A 262 9.32 -24.67 -15.15
CA GLU A 262 9.87 -25.81 -14.40
C GLU A 262 9.88 -27.11 -15.22
N LEU A 263 8.81 -27.37 -15.99
CA LEU A 263 8.77 -28.50 -16.91
C LEU A 263 9.82 -28.38 -18.02
N LEU A 264 10.01 -27.17 -18.57
CA LEU A 264 11.04 -26.92 -19.57
C LEU A 264 12.45 -27.12 -19.01
N ASP A 265 12.72 -26.64 -17.80
CA ASP A 265 14.01 -26.82 -17.13
C ASP A 265 14.29 -28.31 -16.86
N ARG A 266 13.28 -29.07 -16.44
CA ARG A 266 13.37 -30.54 -16.30
C ARG A 266 13.67 -31.20 -17.65
N GLU A 267 13.02 -30.77 -18.73
CA GLU A 267 13.27 -31.30 -20.07
C GLU A 267 14.71 -31.00 -20.53
N ILE A 268 15.19 -29.77 -20.31
CA ILE A 268 16.57 -29.36 -20.61
C ILE A 268 17.57 -30.20 -19.79
N ALA A 269 17.31 -30.44 -18.51
CA ALA A 269 18.16 -31.27 -17.68
C ALA A 269 18.24 -32.72 -18.19
N VAL A 270 17.11 -33.30 -18.60
CA VAL A 270 17.08 -34.65 -19.20
C VAL A 270 17.86 -34.69 -20.52
N ARG A 271 17.78 -33.65 -21.36
CA ARG A 271 18.59 -33.55 -22.59
C ARG A 271 20.09 -33.50 -22.27
N ARG A 272 20.50 -32.65 -21.33
CA ARG A 272 21.90 -32.56 -20.88
C ARG A 272 22.43 -33.90 -20.35
N MET A 273 21.64 -34.62 -19.56
CA MET A 273 22.04 -35.94 -19.06
C MET A 273 22.25 -36.96 -20.20
N LYS A 274 21.44 -36.91 -21.26
CA LYS A 274 21.62 -37.76 -22.44
C LYS A 274 22.90 -37.38 -23.21
N ASP A 275 23.16 -36.10 -23.37
CA ASP A 275 24.38 -35.60 -24.01
C ASP A 275 25.62 -35.99 -23.21
N ASP A 276 25.57 -35.91 -21.88
CA ASP A 276 26.64 -36.35 -20.99
C ASP A 276 26.88 -37.86 -21.07
N ASP A 277 25.82 -38.69 -21.12
CA ASP A 277 25.96 -40.14 -21.32
C ASP A 277 26.58 -40.45 -22.69
N MET A 278 26.13 -39.76 -23.74
CA MET A 278 26.69 -39.89 -25.09
C MET A 278 28.17 -39.49 -25.14
N ASN A 279 28.53 -38.37 -24.50
CA ASN A 279 29.91 -37.89 -24.40
C ASN A 279 30.79 -38.88 -23.61
N ARG A 280 30.30 -39.45 -22.52
CA ARG A 280 31.00 -40.51 -21.78
C ARG A 280 31.25 -41.74 -22.63
N ARG A 281 30.25 -42.19 -23.40
CA ARG A 281 30.42 -43.31 -24.36
C ARG A 281 31.47 -42.98 -25.41
N LEU A 282 31.44 -41.76 -25.96
CA LEU A 282 32.42 -41.30 -26.94
C LEU A 282 33.84 -41.29 -26.35
N GLU A 283 34.01 -40.85 -25.11
CA GLU A 283 35.32 -40.84 -24.45
C GLU A 283 35.83 -42.26 -24.19
N VAL A 284 34.96 -43.20 -23.79
CA VAL A 284 35.32 -44.62 -23.67
C VAL A 284 35.75 -45.19 -25.02
N LEU A 285 35.07 -44.82 -26.12
CA LEU A 285 35.47 -45.24 -27.46
C LEU A 285 36.82 -44.64 -27.88
N LYS A 286 37.05 -43.35 -27.64
CA LYS A 286 38.34 -42.69 -27.87
C LYS A 286 39.46 -43.35 -27.06
N GLN A 287 39.19 -43.71 -25.80
CA GLN A 287 40.16 -44.41 -24.96
C GLN A 287 40.47 -45.81 -25.51
N LYS A 288 39.46 -46.56 -25.96
CA LYS A 288 39.66 -47.85 -26.65
C LYS A 288 40.48 -47.69 -27.93
N GLU A 289 40.21 -46.64 -28.70
CA GLU A 289 40.97 -46.31 -29.90
C GLU A 289 42.43 -45.99 -29.58
N ARG A 290 42.71 -45.18 -28.53
CA ARG A 290 44.08 -44.94 -28.04
C ARG A 290 44.75 -46.23 -27.63
N VAL A 291 44.10 -47.09 -26.84
CA VAL A 291 44.67 -48.38 -26.44
C VAL A 291 44.95 -49.29 -27.65
N LEU A 292 44.10 -49.25 -28.69
CA LEU A 292 44.35 -50.00 -29.92
C LEU A 292 45.52 -49.42 -30.71
N LYS A 293 45.59 -48.09 -30.86
CA LYS A 293 46.72 -47.37 -31.46
C LYS A 293 48.01 -47.67 -30.71
N ASP A 294 47.99 -47.60 -29.38
CA ASP A 294 49.11 -47.94 -28.51
C ASP A 294 49.49 -49.40 -28.66
N LYS A 295 48.56 -50.35 -28.77
CA LYS A 295 48.89 -51.77 -29.03
C LYS A 295 49.50 -52.01 -30.41
N VAL A 296 49.07 -51.26 -31.43
CA VAL A 296 49.66 -51.28 -32.77
C VAL A 296 51.05 -50.62 -32.74
N GLN A 297 51.18 -49.51 -32.02
CA GLN A 297 52.42 -48.77 -31.85
C GLN A 297 53.40 -49.55 -30.97
N GLN A 298 53.00 -50.24 -29.90
CA GLN A 298 53.84 -51.13 -29.08
C GLN A 298 54.32 -52.34 -29.88
N LYS A 299 53.51 -52.83 -30.83
CA LYS A 299 53.97 -53.83 -31.80
C LYS A 299 55.04 -53.25 -32.74
N ASN A 300 54.97 -51.96 -33.08
CA ASN A 300 55.98 -51.26 -33.88
C ASN A 300 57.20 -50.77 -33.07
N ASP A 301 57.04 -50.41 -31.80
CA ASP A 301 58.04 -49.83 -30.89
C ASP A 301 58.79 -50.90 -30.10
N ASN A 302 58.26 -52.13 -30.01
CA ASN A 302 59.10 -53.30 -29.69
C ASN A 302 60.23 -53.52 -30.72
N TYR A 303 60.24 -52.76 -31.83
CA TYR A 303 61.33 -52.67 -32.80
C TYR A 303 62.21 -51.42 -32.65
N MET A 304 61.88 -50.45 -31.80
CA MET A 304 62.65 -49.21 -31.61
C MET A 304 62.66 -48.80 -30.13
N ILE A 305 63.66 -49.34 -29.44
CA ILE A 305 64.29 -48.91 -28.18
C ILE A 305 63.96 -47.47 -27.72
N ARG A 306 63.61 -47.37 -26.43
CA ARG A 306 63.93 -46.33 -25.41
C ARG A 306 63.77 -44.83 -25.73
N GLU A 307 63.27 -44.18 -24.66
CA GLU A 307 63.69 -42.88 -24.11
C GLU A 307 62.90 -41.59 -24.43
N VAL A 308 62.50 -40.95 -23.31
CA VAL A 308 62.39 -39.50 -23.05
C VAL A 308 61.13 -38.77 -23.53
N THR A 309 60.28 -38.35 -22.57
CA THR A 309 59.94 -36.91 -22.32
C THR A 309 58.93 -36.72 -21.18
N THR A 310 59.40 -36.33 -20.00
CA THR A 310 58.58 -35.72 -18.93
C THR A 310 59.41 -34.68 -18.18
N ASN A 311 59.71 -33.52 -18.78
CA ASN A 311 60.59 -32.53 -18.13
C ASN A 311 60.11 -31.06 -18.09
N ASP A 312 58.94 -30.71 -18.63
CA ASP A 312 58.54 -29.30 -18.70
C ASP A 312 57.49 -28.84 -17.67
N GLN A 313 56.78 -29.74 -16.99
CA GLN A 313 55.87 -29.36 -15.88
C GLN A 313 56.59 -29.16 -14.53
N ILE A 314 57.83 -29.63 -14.38
CA ILE A 314 58.59 -29.56 -13.11
C ILE A 314 59.31 -28.20 -12.95
N LYS A 315 59.57 -27.46 -14.04
CA LYS A 315 60.38 -26.23 -14.01
C LYS A 315 59.67 -24.98 -13.47
N LEU A 316 58.34 -24.96 -13.39
CA LEU A 316 57.58 -23.83 -12.82
C LEU A 316 57.39 -23.95 -11.30
N SER A 317 57.40 -25.17 -10.75
CA SER A 317 57.17 -25.45 -9.33
C SER A 317 58.26 -24.92 -8.38
N THR A 318 59.48 -24.70 -8.91
CA THR A 318 60.66 -24.32 -8.11
C THR A 318 60.96 -22.82 -8.08
N ARG A 319 60.31 -21.99 -8.91
CA ARG A 319 60.51 -20.54 -8.89
C ARG A 319 59.58 -19.90 -7.86
N ILE A 320 60.15 -19.09 -6.97
CA ILE A 320 59.37 -18.28 -6.02
C ILE A 320 58.70 -17.15 -6.82
N PRO A 321 57.35 -17.07 -6.83
CA PRO A 321 56.66 -15.98 -7.51
C PRO A 321 56.98 -14.64 -6.85
N THR A 322 56.88 -13.56 -7.62
CA THR A 322 57.08 -12.20 -7.11
C THR A 322 55.73 -11.59 -6.73
N LEU A 323 55.62 -11.16 -5.48
CA LEU A 323 54.48 -10.38 -4.96
C LEU A 323 54.89 -8.90 -4.81
N PRO A 324 53.95 -7.95 -4.96
CA PRO A 324 54.19 -6.55 -4.67
C PRO A 324 54.61 -6.37 -3.22
N SER A 325 55.49 -5.40 -2.99
CA SER A 325 55.93 -5.03 -1.66
C SER A 325 54.77 -4.52 -0.80
N PHE A 326 54.57 -5.11 0.38
CA PHE A 326 53.53 -4.69 1.34
C PHE A 326 54.12 -3.90 2.52
N ASP A 327 53.68 -2.66 2.67
CA ASP A 327 54.13 -1.71 3.71
C ASP A 327 53.06 -1.39 4.77
N GLY A 328 51.84 -1.94 4.65
CA GLY A 328 50.74 -1.75 5.60
C GLY A 328 49.53 -0.97 5.05
N LYS A 329 49.64 -0.30 3.89
CA LYS A 329 48.56 0.60 3.41
C LYS A 329 47.56 -0.07 2.46
N ASN A 330 48.02 -1.01 1.64
CA ASN A 330 47.22 -1.64 0.58
C ASN A 330 46.97 -3.12 0.86
N PHE A 331 46.49 -3.45 2.06
CA PHE A 331 46.37 -4.84 2.50
C PHE A 331 45.43 -5.67 1.63
N GLU A 332 44.27 -5.13 1.26
CA GLU A 332 43.27 -5.85 0.46
C GLU A 332 43.74 -6.13 -0.97
N GLU A 333 44.45 -5.19 -1.61
CA GLU A 333 45.04 -5.38 -2.95
C GLU A 333 46.12 -6.47 -2.90
N TRP A 334 47.04 -6.37 -1.94
CA TRP A 334 48.10 -7.35 -1.74
C TRP A 334 47.55 -8.75 -1.43
N LYS A 335 46.53 -8.83 -0.56
CA LYS A 335 45.85 -10.07 -0.21
C LYS A 335 45.18 -10.71 -1.43
N LEU A 336 44.53 -9.91 -2.27
CA LEU A 336 43.89 -10.40 -3.49
C LEU A 336 44.92 -11.06 -4.42
N GLU A 337 46.09 -10.43 -4.63
CA GLU A 337 47.15 -11.01 -5.45
C GLU A 337 47.69 -12.32 -4.86
N ALA A 338 47.91 -12.37 -3.54
CA ALA A 338 48.35 -13.58 -2.86
C ALA A 338 47.33 -14.73 -3.02
N VAL A 339 46.04 -14.45 -2.83
CA VAL A 339 44.95 -15.43 -3.02
C VAL A 339 44.85 -15.90 -4.47
N CYS A 340 45.00 -14.98 -5.43
CA CYS A 340 45.04 -15.34 -6.85
C CYS A 340 46.19 -16.31 -7.15
N MET A 341 47.39 -16.06 -6.63
CA MET A 341 48.53 -16.98 -6.81
C MET A 341 48.22 -18.37 -6.25
N MET A 342 47.60 -18.46 -5.07
CA MET A 342 47.21 -19.73 -4.47
C MET A 342 46.18 -20.47 -5.34
N ARG A 343 45.15 -19.76 -5.81
CA ARG A 343 44.06 -20.34 -6.59
C ARG A 343 44.48 -20.83 -7.98
N THR A 344 45.50 -20.21 -8.57
CA THR A 344 46.01 -20.66 -9.88
C THR A 344 46.60 -22.07 -9.83
N GLY A 345 47.06 -22.54 -8.66
CA GLY A 345 47.67 -23.86 -8.49
C GLY A 345 48.99 -24.04 -9.27
N LEU A 346 49.54 -22.97 -9.83
CA LEU A 346 50.76 -23.01 -10.63
C LEU A 346 52.03 -23.12 -9.78
N TYR A 347 51.94 -22.70 -8.50
CA TYR A 347 53.04 -22.66 -7.56
C TYR A 347 52.79 -23.61 -6.39
N SER A 348 53.87 -24.17 -5.84
CA SER A 348 53.78 -24.93 -4.58
C SER A 348 53.42 -24.00 -3.42
N ASP A 349 52.69 -24.52 -2.42
CA ASP A 349 52.31 -23.76 -1.22
C ASP A 349 53.53 -23.16 -0.50
N TYR A 350 54.66 -23.88 -0.51
CA TYR A 350 55.93 -23.38 -0.03
C TYR A 350 56.43 -22.15 -0.81
N ALA A 351 56.42 -22.20 -2.16
CA ALA A 351 56.85 -21.09 -2.99
C ALA A 351 55.98 -19.84 -2.76
N VAL A 352 54.65 -20.02 -2.63
CA VAL A 352 53.74 -18.91 -2.32
C VAL A 352 53.98 -18.35 -0.92
N SER A 353 54.20 -19.22 0.08
CA SER A 353 54.53 -18.79 1.44
C SER A 353 55.82 -17.96 1.49
N GLN A 354 56.84 -18.36 0.73
CA GLN A 354 58.09 -17.59 0.62
C GLN A 354 57.89 -16.26 -0.12
N ALA A 355 57.07 -16.24 -1.17
CA ALA A 355 56.72 -15.01 -1.87
C ALA A 355 56.03 -14.01 -0.92
N ILE A 356 55.06 -14.49 -0.12
CA ILE A 356 54.37 -13.70 0.90
C ILE A 356 55.38 -13.11 1.89
N ARG A 357 56.26 -13.93 2.46
CA ARG A 357 57.28 -13.48 3.43
C ARG A 357 58.25 -12.46 2.83
N ASN A 358 58.67 -12.65 1.58
CA ASN A 358 59.59 -11.75 0.87
C ASN A 358 58.93 -10.42 0.47
N SER A 359 57.61 -10.40 0.34
CA SER A 359 56.86 -9.19 -0.01
C SER A 359 56.71 -8.21 1.16
N LEU A 360 56.81 -8.67 2.42
CA LEU A 360 56.61 -7.83 3.60
C LEU A 360 57.80 -6.88 3.84
N LYS A 361 57.50 -5.60 4.12
CA LYS A 361 58.52 -4.58 4.42
C LYS A 361 58.21 -3.79 5.69
N GLY A 362 59.25 -3.21 6.29
CA GLY A 362 59.11 -2.33 7.46
C GLY A 362 58.46 -3.05 8.65
N ASP A 363 57.46 -2.40 9.24
CA ASP A 363 56.77 -2.92 10.43
C ASP A 363 55.90 -4.16 10.14
N THR A 364 55.39 -4.33 8.91
CA THR A 364 54.61 -5.52 8.54
C THR A 364 55.45 -6.79 8.57
N ARG A 365 56.76 -6.67 8.29
CA ARG A 365 57.69 -7.80 8.38
C ARG A 365 57.91 -8.27 9.82
N ARG A 366 57.70 -7.42 10.83
CA ARG A 366 57.88 -7.80 12.25
C ARG A 366 56.88 -8.87 12.68
N ILE A 367 55.72 -8.96 12.04
CA ILE A 367 54.74 -10.03 12.30
C ILE A 367 55.33 -11.42 12.00
N LEU A 368 56.32 -11.53 11.10
CA LEU A 368 57.01 -12.80 10.86
C LEU A 368 57.75 -13.34 12.09
N LEU A 369 58.02 -12.51 13.12
CA LEU A 369 58.59 -12.97 14.38
C LEU A 369 57.58 -13.75 15.23
N ILE A 370 56.28 -13.51 15.03
CA ILE A 370 55.17 -14.15 15.75
C ILE A 370 54.69 -15.39 15.00
N ILE A 371 54.82 -15.38 13.68
CA ILE A 371 54.38 -16.45 12.78
C ILE A 371 55.43 -17.57 12.73
N LYS A 372 55.02 -18.83 12.91
CA LYS A 372 55.96 -19.96 12.82
C LYS A 372 56.51 -20.09 11.38
N PRO A 373 57.77 -20.51 11.20
CA PRO A 373 58.36 -20.70 9.87
C PRO A 373 57.65 -21.73 8.99
N SER A 374 56.92 -22.69 9.60
CA SER A 374 56.25 -23.81 8.93
C SER A 374 54.78 -23.55 8.58
N GLU A 375 54.27 -22.34 8.76
CA GLU A 375 52.87 -21.99 8.45
C GLU A 375 52.64 -21.91 6.95
N SER A 376 51.47 -22.39 6.52
CA SER A 376 51.03 -22.40 5.12
C SER A 376 50.71 -21.00 4.61
N ALA A 377 50.54 -20.84 3.29
CA ALA A 377 50.16 -19.56 2.71
C ALA A 377 48.79 -19.09 3.23
N GLU A 378 47.86 -20.01 3.48
CA GLU A 378 46.52 -19.72 4.03
C GLU A 378 46.61 -19.16 5.45
N GLU A 379 47.40 -19.80 6.31
CA GLU A 379 47.60 -19.39 7.70
C GLU A 379 48.30 -18.03 7.78
N LEU A 380 49.29 -17.79 6.91
CA LEU A 380 49.95 -16.49 6.77
C LEU A 380 48.94 -15.39 6.42
N ILE A 381 48.10 -15.59 5.40
CA ILE A 381 47.09 -14.60 5.00
C ILE A 381 46.05 -14.39 6.11
N ALA A 382 45.66 -15.45 6.83
CA ALA A 382 44.73 -15.35 7.95
C ALA A 382 45.28 -14.46 9.07
N LYS A 383 46.52 -14.68 9.49
CA LYS A 383 47.17 -13.84 10.52
C LYS A 383 47.41 -12.42 10.05
N MET A 384 47.76 -12.23 8.78
CA MET A 384 47.88 -10.90 8.21
C MET A 384 46.52 -10.19 8.16
N THR A 385 45.43 -10.93 7.90
CA THR A 385 44.05 -10.39 7.94
C THR A 385 43.64 -10.01 9.36
N GLU A 386 44.08 -10.74 10.38
CA GLU A 386 43.82 -10.37 11.78
C GLU A 386 44.53 -9.07 12.19
N ASN A 387 45.75 -8.84 11.70
CA ASN A 387 46.57 -7.68 12.07
C ASN A 387 46.33 -6.43 11.20
N PHE A 388 46.04 -6.61 9.90
CA PHE A 388 45.92 -5.53 8.92
C PHE A 388 44.59 -5.50 8.17
N GLY A 389 43.74 -6.52 8.34
CA GLY A 389 42.43 -6.55 7.72
C GLY A 389 41.50 -5.49 8.30
N GLU A 390 40.42 -5.23 7.56
CA GLU A 390 39.47 -4.21 7.98
C GLU A 390 38.72 -4.61 9.27
N VAL A 391 39.00 -3.86 10.34
CA VAL A 391 38.45 -4.02 11.69
C VAL A 391 37.00 -3.52 11.80
N LYS A 392 36.51 -2.76 10.81
CA LYS A 392 35.15 -2.21 10.85
C LYS A 392 34.11 -3.33 10.92
N SER A 393 33.10 -3.14 11.78
CA SER A 393 31.94 -4.02 11.83
C SER A 393 31.17 -3.96 10.50
N GLY A 394 30.48 -5.04 10.16
CA GLY A 394 29.64 -5.10 8.95
C GLY A 394 28.61 -3.97 8.94
N GLU A 395 27.92 -3.76 10.06
CA GLU A 395 26.99 -2.64 10.27
C GLU A 395 27.60 -1.27 9.95
N ARG A 396 28.85 -1.03 10.39
CA ARG A 396 29.51 0.25 10.13
C ARG A 396 29.84 0.43 8.65
N ILE A 397 30.24 -0.64 7.96
CA ILE A 397 30.50 -0.60 6.51
C ILE A 397 29.20 -0.30 5.75
N VAL A 398 28.09 -0.91 6.14
CA VAL A 398 26.77 -0.62 5.56
C VAL A 398 26.36 0.83 5.81
N GLN A 399 26.60 1.35 7.01
CA GLN A 399 26.37 2.75 7.32
C GLN A 399 27.26 3.69 6.47
N ASP A 400 28.54 3.36 6.33
CA ASP A 400 29.49 4.10 5.48
C ASP A 400 28.99 4.08 4.01
N PHE A 401 28.53 2.94 3.50
CA PHE A 401 27.92 2.82 2.18
C PHE A 401 26.70 3.74 1.99
N TYR A 402 25.74 3.73 2.94
CA TYR A 402 24.53 4.55 2.87
C TYR A 402 24.74 6.02 3.23
N SER A 403 25.90 6.40 3.76
CA SER A 403 26.24 7.81 4.05
C SER A 403 27.24 8.40 3.06
N ALA A 404 27.97 7.57 2.29
CA ALA A 404 28.96 8.01 1.31
C ALA A 404 28.36 8.89 0.21
N LYS A 405 28.96 10.06 -0.02
CA LYS A 405 28.64 10.96 -1.14
C LYS A 405 29.89 11.16 -1.99
N GLN A 406 29.73 11.58 -3.24
CA GLN A 406 30.81 12.03 -4.11
C GLN A 406 31.48 13.25 -3.47
N ASN A 407 32.81 13.25 -3.37
CA ASN A 407 33.57 14.38 -2.86
C ASN A 407 33.61 15.52 -3.91
N GLU A 408 33.82 16.76 -3.48
CA GLU A 408 33.77 17.94 -4.36
C GLU A 408 34.72 17.86 -5.57
N THR A 409 35.90 17.28 -5.40
CA THR A 409 36.93 17.15 -6.43
C THR A 409 37.01 15.74 -7.04
N GLU A 410 36.09 14.84 -6.66
CA GLU A 410 36.11 13.45 -7.09
C GLU A 410 35.30 13.29 -8.38
N SER A 411 35.90 12.69 -9.41
CA SER A 411 35.18 12.38 -10.66
C SER A 411 34.10 11.32 -10.44
N CYS A 412 33.08 11.29 -11.30
CA CYS A 412 32.03 10.28 -11.20
C CYS A 412 32.55 8.84 -11.31
N SER A 413 33.64 8.64 -12.05
CA SER A 413 34.30 7.32 -12.16
C SER A 413 34.97 6.90 -10.84
N ALA A 414 35.71 7.81 -10.20
CA ALA A 414 36.35 7.55 -8.92
C ALA A 414 35.31 7.30 -7.81
N TRP A 415 34.23 8.09 -7.81
CA TRP A 415 33.08 7.89 -6.92
C TRP A 415 32.47 6.50 -7.09
N GLY A 416 32.23 6.07 -8.33
CA GLY A 416 31.69 4.74 -8.63
C GLY A 416 32.58 3.61 -8.10
N ILE A 417 33.90 3.69 -8.32
CA ILE A 417 34.87 2.69 -7.84
C ILE A 417 34.86 2.60 -6.32
N ARG A 418 34.90 3.76 -5.64
CA ARG A 418 34.89 3.82 -4.18
C ARG A 418 33.60 3.25 -3.60
N LEU A 419 32.46 3.53 -4.24
CA LEU A 419 31.17 3.00 -3.83
C LEU A 419 31.08 1.48 -4.01
N GLU A 420 31.59 0.95 -5.12
CA GLU A 420 31.67 -0.49 -5.37
C GLU A 420 32.57 -1.20 -4.35
N ALA A 421 33.69 -0.58 -3.96
CA ALA A 421 34.57 -1.11 -2.93
C ALA A 421 33.83 -1.24 -1.58
N LEU A 422 33.10 -0.21 -1.15
CA LEU A 422 32.28 -0.25 0.07
C LEU A 422 31.18 -1.33 -0.01
N PHE A 423 30.53 -1.46 -1.17
CA PHE A 423 29.52 -2.50 -1.37
C PHE A 423 30.13 -3.90 -1.27
N GLN A 424 31.26 -4.15 -1.94
CA GLN A 424 31.94 -5.44 -1.91
C GLN A 424 32.40 -5.81 -0.49
N GLN A 425 32.87 -4.83 0.29
CA GLN A 425 33.20 -5.04 1.71
C GLN A 425 31.96 -5.49 2.51
N ALA A 426 30.81 -4.85 2.30
CA ALA A 426 29.57 -5.24 2.96
C ALA A 426 29.10 -6.65 2.56
N VAL A 427 29.23 -7.01 1.28
CA VAL A 427 28.94 -8.37 0.79
C VAL A 427 29.87 -9.40 1.41
N ASN A 428 31.18 -9.11 1.48
CA ASN A 428 32.16 -10.02 2.06
C ASN A 428 31.91 -10.29 3.56
N LYS A 429 31.32 -9.33 4.27
CA LYS A 429 30.88 -9.49 5.68
C LYS A 429 29.52 -10.17 5.81
N GLY A 430 28.79 -10.40 4.71
CA GLY A 430 27.48 -11.04 4.69
C GLY A 430 26.30 -10.13 5.03
N GLU A 431 26.50 -8.82 5.06
CA GLU A 431 25.46 -7.85 5.46
C GLU A 431 24.53 -7.47 4.30
N ILE A 432 25.02 -7.56 3.06
CA ILE A 432 24.25 -7.26 1.85
C ILE A 432 24.30 -8.44 0.89
N GLU A 433 23.15 -8.78 0.31
CA GLU A 433 23.04 -9.81 -0.73
C GLU A 433 23.56 -9.29 -2.08
N GLU A 434 24.48 -10.03 -2.70
CA GLU A 434 25.04 -9.73 -4.04
C GLU A 434 23.94 -9.60 -5.11
N ARG A 435 22.81 -10.32 -4.96
CA ARG A 435 21.67 -10.24 -5.89
C ARG A 435 21.04 -8.84 -5.97
N LYS A 436 21.23 -8.00 -4.95
CA LYS A 436 20.69 -6.64 -4.88
C LYS A 436 21.71 -5.57 -5.33
N ARG A 437 22.88 -5.99 -5.83
CA ARG A 437 24.00 -5.13 -6.24
C ARG A 437 23.57 -3.97 -7.12
N ASP A 438 22.97 -4.26 -8.28
CA ASP A 438 22.62 -3.23 -9.26
C ASP A 438 21.66 -2.19 -8.67
N ASN A 439 20.61 -2.63 -7.97
CA ASN A 439 19.62 -1.71 -7.41
C ASN A 439 20.22 -0.81 -6.32
N LYS A 440 21.01 -1.38 -5.41
CA LYS A 440 21.61 -0.64 -4.28
C LYS A 440 22.71 0.30 -4.74
N LEU A 441 23.58 -0.15 -5.64
CA LEU A 441 24.62 0.69 -6.24
C LEU A 441 24.01 1.81 -7.07
N LYS A 442 23.00 1.53 -7.90
CA LYS A 442 22.31 2.54 -8.71
C LYS A 442 21.66 3.62 -7.84
N GLU A 443 20.87 3.21 -6.84
CA GLU A 443 20.23 4.11 -5.88
C GLU A 443 21.27 4.98 -5.17
N ARG A 444 22.32 4.36 -4.62
CA ARG A 444 23.30 5.10 -3.83
C ARG A 444 24.19 6.00 -4.67
N PHE A 445 24.62 5.54 -5.83
CA PHE A 445 25.44 6.29 -6.75
C PHE A 445 24.75 7.58 -7.19
N TRP A 446 23.52 7.49 -7.69
CA TRP A 446 22.77 8.64 -8.20
C TRP A 446 22.44 9.64 -7.09
N ARG A 447 21.94 9.16 -5.93
CA ARG A 447 21.66 10.04 -4.76
C ARG A 447 22.93 10.69 -4.21
N GLY A 448 24.05 9.99 -4.30
CA GLY A 448 25.36 10.44 -3.80
C GLY A 448 26.11 11.40 -4.72
N LEU A 449 25.64 11.64 -5.95
CA LEU A 449 26.25 12.62 -6.87
C LEU A 449 26.22 14.02 -6.25
N ASN A 450 27.30 14.78 -6.45
CA ASN A 450 27.41 16.15 -5.93
C ASN A 450 26.78 17.19 -6.87
N SER A 451 26.89 16.98 -8.19
CA SER A 451 26.35 17.90 -9.20
C SER A 451 24.86 17.66 -9.46
N GLU A 452 24.04 18.69 -9.20
CA GLU A 452 22.60 18.65 -9.48
C GLU A 452 22.30 18.63 -10.99
N GLN A 453 23.17 19.24 -11.80
CA GLN A 453 23.08 19.19 -13.26
C GLN A 453 23.26 17.75 -13.77
N LEU A 454 24.25 17.02 -13.26
CA LEU A 454 24.47 15.62 -13.61
C LEU A 454 23.30 14.74 -13.16
N LYS A 455 22.73 14.97 -11.97
CA LYS A 455 21.53 14.25 -11.52
C LYS A 455 20.34 14.47 -12.46
N SER A 456 20.14 15.71 -12.88
CA SER A 456 19.04 16.10 -13.76
C SER A 456 19.19 15.47 -15.15
N ALA A 457 20.39 15.52 -15.74
CA ALA A 457 20.69 14.91 -17.05
C ALA A 457 20.58 13.38 -17.03
N THR A 458 20.96 12.75 -15.91
CA THR A 458 20.98 11.28 -15.78
C THR A 458 19.70 10.68 -15.19
N ARG A 459 18.72 11.51 -14.79
CA ARG A 459 17.47 11.10 -14.14
C ARG A 459 16.71 10.01 -14.91
N VAL A 460 16.53 10.21 -16.22
CA VAL A 460 15.82 9.25 -17.08
C VAL A 460 16.50 7.88 -17.08
N SER A 461 17.83 7.85 -17.03
CA SER A 461 18.61 6.61 -16.99
C SER A 461 18.70 5.96 -15.61
N TYR A 462 18.41 6.73 -14.56
CA TYR A 462 18.23 6.20 -13.21
C TYR A 462 16.84 5.54 -13.06
N GLU A 463 15.80 6.23 -13.54
CA GLU A 463 14.40 5.77 -13.50
C GLU A 463 14.15 4.60 -14.44
N SER A 464 14.88 4.50 -15.55
CA SER A 464 14.87 3.29 -16.37
C SER A 464 15.40 2.10 -15.56
N ASN A 465 14.87 0.90 -15.83
CA ASN A 465 15.34 -0.34 -15.21
C ASN A 465 16.71 -0.80 -15.77
N ASP A 466 17.60 0.16 -16.05
CA ASP A 466 18.94 -0.08 -16.56
C ASP A 466 19.89 -0.54 -15.46
N SER A 467 20.93 -1.26 -15.87
CA SER A 467 22.00 -1.72 -15.00
C SER A 467 22.86 -0.57 -14.49
N PHE A 468 23.49 -0.78 -13.34
CA PHE A 468 24.38 0.20 -12.71
C PHE A 468 25.49 0.69 -13.64
N GLU A 469 26.08 -0.21 -14.43
CA GLU A 469 27.14 0.10 -15.41
C GLU A 469 26.68 1.06 -16.51
N LYS A 470 25.43 0.94 -16.98
CA LYS A 470 24.87 1.86 -17.98
C LYS A 470 24.72 3.26 -17.41
N LEU A 471 24.23 3.37 -16.16
CA LEU A 471 24.12 4.65 -15.48
C LEU A 471 25.49 5.29 -15.32
N LYS A 472 26.49 4.57 -14.79
CA LYS A 472 27.88 5.07 -14.65
C LYS A 472 28.43 5.61 -15.96
N ARG A 473 28.27 4.86 -17.06
CA ARG A 473 28.75 5.27 -18.38
C ARG A 473 28.10 6.58 -18.83
N LYS A 474 26.78 6.69 -18.70
CA LYS A 474 26.07 7.91 -19.10
C LYS A 474 26.46 9.10 -18.24
N THR A 475 26.53 8.92 -16.91
CA THR A 475 26.97 9.99 -16.02
C THR A 475 28.38 10.50 -16.37
N ARG A 476 29.30 9.62 -16.79
CA ARG A 476 30.63 10.03 -17.23
C ARG A 476 30.61 10.85 -18.52
N LEU A 477 29.77 10.47 -19.49
CA LEU A 477 29.61 11.25 -20.73
C LEU A 477 29.08 12.65 -20.43
N GLU A 478 28.07 12.76 -19.58
CA GLU A 478 27.51 14.05 -19.15
C GLU A 478 28.52 14.88 -18.35
N GLU A 479 29.37 14.24 -17.54
CA GLU A 479 30.47 14.91 -16.81
C GLU A 479 31.52 15.46 -17.79
N GLU A 480 31.87 14.73 -18.85
CA GLU A 480 32.81 15.16 -19.89
C GLU A 480 32.25 16.33 -20.73
N GLU A 481 30.95 16.34 -21.02
CA GLU A 481 30.25 17.40 -21.77
C GLU A 481 30.09 18.70 -20.96
N ASN A 482 29.83 18.59 -19.65
CA ASN A 482 29.63 19.74 -18.78
C ASN A 482 30.92 20.30 -18.19
N ASN A 483 32.08 19.71 -18.48
CA ASN A 483 33.35 20.18 -17.96
C ASN A 483 33.78 21.48 -18.67
N PRO A 484 33.84 22.65 -17.98
CA PRO A 484 34.08 23.95 -18.61
C PRO A 484 35.42 24.06 -19.33
N VAL A 485 36.41 23.22 -18.98
CA VAL A 485 37.73 23.19 -19.64
C VAL A 485 37.61 22.78 -21.12
N ASN A 486 36.64 21.93 -21.47
CA ASN A 486 36.39 21.49 -22.85
C ASN A 486 35.55 22.51 -23.65
N ALA A 487 34.76 23.36 -22.96
CA ALA A 487 33.95 24.38 -23.62
C ALA A 487 34.82 25.45 -24.29
N THR A 488 35.93 25.86 -23.67
CA THR A 488 36.88 26.85 -24.25
C THR A 488 37.62 26.35 -25.50
N GLY A 489 37.85 25.04 -25.63
CA GLY A 489 38.46 24.46 -26.83
C GLY A 489 37.54 24.45 -28.04
N ASN A 490 36.25 24.14 -27.82
CA ASN A 490 35.27 24.08 -28.92
C ASN A 490 34.76 25.45 -29.37
N THR A 491 34.80 26.50 -28.53
CA THR A 491 34.47 27.87 -28.98
C THR A 491 35.54 28.43 -29.92
N LEU A 492 36.84 28.14 -29.68
CA LEU A 492 37.93 28.59 -30.56
C LEU A 492 37.95 27.84 -31.90
N VAL A 493 37.66 26.54 -31.92
CA VAL A 493 37.56 25.77 -33.18
C VAL A 493 36.34 26.17 -34.02
N ASN A 494 35.22 26.54 -33.38
CA ASN A 494 34.06 27.06 -34.10
C ASN A 494 34.22 28.53 -34.55
N GLN A 495 35.04 29.34 -33.88
CA GLN A 495 35.42 30.67 -34.40
C GLN A 495 36.39 30.58 -35.58
N GLN A 496 37.31 29.60 -35.61
CA GLN A 496 38.21 29.40 -36.74
C GLN A 496 37.47 28.94 -38.02
N ARG A 497 36.38 28.18 -37.89
CA ARG A 497 35.52 27.78 -39.04
C ARG A 497 34.60 28.90 -39.58
N MET A 498 34.53 30.05 -38.92
CA MET A 498 33.82 31.22 -39.45
C MET A 498 34.76 32.26 -40.07
N ILE A 499 36.07 32.03 -40.02
CA ILE A 499 37.09 32.92 -40.59
C ILE A 499 37.70 32.37 -41.90
N ASP A 500 37.49 31.08 -42.17
CA ASP A 500 37.76 30.43 -43.47
C ASP A 500 36.44 30.24 -44.25
#